data_AF-A0A6P6FTQ6-F1
#
_entry.id   AF-A0A6P6FTQ6-F1
#
_cell.length_a   1.000
_cell.length_b   1.000
_cell.length_c   1.000
_cell.angle_alpha   90.00
_cell.angle_beta   90.00
_cell.angle_gamma   90.00
#
_symmetry.space_group_name_H-M   'P 1'
#
loop_
_entity.id
_entity.type
_entity.pdbx_description
1 polymer ?
#
loop_
_entity_poly.entity_id
_entity_poly.type
_entity_poly.pdbx_seq_one_letter_code
_entity_poly.pdbx_strand_id
1 'polypeptide(L)'
;MISCTKSKPKMRVDYHMSSNAVVNVCAQTVCVTGAGGFVASGIVELLLRRGYTVKGTVRDPADLLDIQSLKEAIYGCKGVFHTACPISNDPEQVVKTAVNGTENVIIAAAEAKVGRVVYTSSIGTVYMDPNKSPDAVVDESCWSDLQFCKTTKMALSSLPSSLTELPITNDASFANRTLIVINVATQAPLKLTETIYFPWKKQFDALLIGYDLYGFIDGTLPCPPSMLSTQETSSNPPYTFGVRQDSLLLSAILTSLSKDVYHFVSSTETSREAWQKLALTFAKPSCQRLMHLRECLIRPQGSRSLPEYLNDVKSATDELALINHLTG
;
A
#
# COMPACT_ATOMS: atom_id res chain seq x y z
N MET A 1 -22.81 12.68 1.67
CA MET A 1 -22.13 13.12 0.42
C MET A 1 -21.00 14.05 0.84
N ILE A 2 -19.74 13.67 0.63
CA ILE A 2 -18.59 14.54 0.94
C ILE A 2 -18.52 15.58 -0.19
N SER A 3 -18.68 16.86 0.16
CA SER A 3 -18.61 17.96 -0.79
C SER A 3 -17.23 18.62 -0.69
N CYS A 4 -16.58 18.84 -1.84
CA CYS A 4 -15.26 19.45 -1.95
C CYS A 4 -15.40 20.84 -2.58
N THR A 5 -15.02 21.89 -1.87
CA THR A 5 -14.98 23.26 -2.40
C THR A 5 -13.54 23.64 -2.73
N LYS A 6 -13.22 23.78 -4.02
CA LYS A 6 -11.92 24.28 -4.48
C LYS A 6 -11.87 25.81 -4.36
N SER A 7 -11.08 26.34 -3.44
CA SER A 7 -10.59 27.73 -3.49
C SER A 7 -9.08 27.72 -3.69
N LYS A 8 -8.56 28.43 -4.71
CA LYS A 8 -7.10 28.63 -4.91
C LYS A 8 -6.52 29.42 -3.72
N PRO A 9 -5.28 29.17 -3.25
CA PRO A 9 -4.11 28.69 -3.99
C PRO A 9 -3.92 27.16 -3.96
N LYS A 10 -2.92 26.68 -4.72
CA LYS A 10 -2.76 25.34 -5.33
C LYS A 10 -2.85 24.06 -4.48
N MET A 11 -3.04 24.09 -3.16
CA MET A 11 -2.71 22.91 -2.31
C MET A 11 -3.67 22.56 -1.18
N ARG A 12 -4.81 23.26 -1.08
CA ARG A 12 -5.71 23.08 0.07
C ARG A 12 -7.05 22.52 -0.35
N VAL A 13 -7.43 21.41 0.29
CA VAL A 13 -8.79 20.90 0.25
C VAL A 13 -9.34 20.94 1.66
N ASP A 14 -10.35 21.79 1.87
CA ASP A 14 -11.11 21.82 3.11
C ASP A 14 -12.27 20.80 2.98
N TYR A 15 -12.35 19.89 3.95
CA TYR A 15 -13.39 18.85 3.97
C TYR A 15 -14.49 19.22 4.97
N HIS A 16 -15.75 19.17 4.53
CA HIS A 16 -16.93 19.43 5.35
C HIS A 16 -18.03 18.37 5.12
N MET A 17 -18.78 18.01 6.16
CA MET A 17 -20.02 17.23 6.02
C MET A 17 -21.22 18.14 5.72
N SER A 18 -22.06 17.76 4.75
CA SER A 18 -23.35 18.41 4.49
C SER A 18 -24.33 18.11 5.64
N SER A 19 -24.71 19.11 6.42
CA SER A 19 -25.51 18.93 7.65
C SER A 19 -27.02 18.84 7.41
N ASN A 20 -27.69 18.02 8.22
CA ASN A 20 -28.97 18.36 8.84
C ASN A 20 -28.86 18.05 10.34
N ALA A 21 -28.42 19.04 11.12
CA ALA A 21 -28.69 19.25 12.55
C ALA A 21 -27.58 20.15 13.15
N VAL A 22 -28.01 21.22 13.82
CA VAL A 22 -27.16 22.22 14.47
C VAL A 22 -26.53 21.62 15.73
N VAL A 23 -25.20 21.57 15.79
CA VAL A 23 -24.46 21.66 17.06
C VAL A 23 -23.29 22.62 16.85
N ASN A 24 -23.38 23.79 17.46
CA ASN A 24 -22.33 24.81 17.47
C ASN A 24 -21.28 24.41 18.51
N VAL A 25 -20.48 23.38 18.21
CA VAL A 25 -19.20 23.13 18.88
C VAL A 25 -18.14 23.80 18.03
N CYS A 26 -17.25 24.58 18.63
CA CYS A 26 -16.09 25.15 17.92
C CYS A 26 -15.23 23.98 17.42
N ALA A 27 -15.51 23.52 16.19
CA ALA A 27 -14.87 22.37 15.59
C ALA A 27 -13.36 22.63 15.56
N GLN A 28 -12.59 21.83 16.29
CA GLN A 28 -11.14 21.99 16.28
C GLN A 28 -10.62 21.66 14.89
N THR A 29 -9.74 22.51 14.40
CA THR A 29 -9.11 22.32 13.09
C THR A 29 -7.85 21.49 13.25
N VAL A 30 -7.67 20.48 12.41
CA VAL A 30 -6.47 19.64 12.35
C VAL A 30 -5.95 19.56 10.92
N CYS A 31 -4.63 19.42 10.78
CA CYS A 31 -3.99 19.21 9.48
C CYS A 31 -3.64 17.74 9.29
N VAL A 32 -3.84 17.21 8.08
CA VAL A 32 -3.41 15.88 7.67
C VAL A 32 -2.56 16.01 6.41
N THR A 33 -1.27 15.66 6.49
CA THR A 33 -0.38 15.77 5.32
C THR A 33 -0.53 14.54 4.42
N GLY A 34 -0.69 14.71 3.11
CA GLY A 34 -0.90 13.59 2.21
C GLY A 34 -2.27 12.94 2.41
N ALA A 35 -3.31 13.74 2.63
CA ALA A 35 -4.69 13.34 2.96
C ALA A 35 -5.34 12.38 1.95
N GLY A 36 -4.84 12.33 0.72
CA GLY A 36 -5.25 11.35 -0.30
C GLY A 36 -4.48 10.02 -0.26
N GLY A 37 -3.59 9.83 0.72
CA GLY A 37 -2.92 8.58 1.00
C GLY A 37 -3.89 7.53 1.56
N PHE A 38 -3.51 6.26 1.45
CA PHE A 38 -4.28 5.11 1.93
C PHE A 38 -4.70 5.30 3.40
N VAL A 39 -3.75 5.20 4.33
CA VAL A 39 -3.95 5.43 5.77
C VAL A 39 -4.50 6.83 6.09
N ALA A 40 -4.07 7.83 5.33
CA ALA A 40 -4.48 9.22 5.55
C ALA A 40 -5.98 9.41 5.31
N SER A 41 -6.56 8.70 4.34
CA SER A 41 -7.98 8.82 4.00
C SER A 41 -8.88 8.31 5.13
N GLY A 42 -8.52 7.18 5.77
CA GLY A 42 -9.19 6.69 6.97
C GLY A 42 -9.08 7.66 8.16
N ILE A 43 -7.90 8.27 8.36
CA ILE A 43 -7.70 9.30 9.41
C ILE A 43 -8.60 10.50 9.16
N VAL A 44 -8.65 11.01 7.93
CA VAL A 44 -9.51 12.14 7.53
C VAL A 44 -10.98 11.81 7.78
N GLU A 45 -11.45 10.64 7.35
CA GLU A 45 -12.84 10.22 7.56
C GLU A 45 -13.20 10.16 9.05
N LEU A 46 -12.34 9.55 9.87
CA LEU A 46 -12.57 9.40 11.31
C LEU A 46 -12.60 10.75 12.03
N LEU A 47 -11.71 11.68 11.66
CA LEU A 47 -11.68 13.05 12.19
C LEU A 47 -12.96 13.82 11.83
N LEU A 48 -13.40 13.74 10.58
CA LEU A 48 -14.64 14.39 10.14
C LEU A 48 -15.86 13.82 10.85
N ARG A 49 -15.94 12.48 11.00
CA ARG A 49 -17.02 11.82 11.77
C ARG A 49 -17.06 12.25 13.24
N ARG A 50 -15.92 12.66 13.80
CA ARG A 50 -15.82 13.20 15.17
C ARG A 50 -16.03 14.72 15.25
N GLY A 51 -16.39 15.37 14.14
CA GLY A 51 -16.71 16.79 14.11
C GLY A 51 -15.48 17.72 14.06
N TYR A 52 -14.30 17.21 13.70
CA TYR A 52 -13.14 18.06 13.43
C TYR A 52 -13.25 18.71 12.06
N THR A 53 -12.69 19.90 11.92
CA THR A 53 -12.40 20.49 10.60
C THR A 53 -11.05 19.99 10.13
N VAL A 54 -10.97 19.39 8.94
CA VAL A 54 -9.74 18.79 8.44
C VAL A 54 -9.19 19.60 7.26
N LYS A 55 -7.93 20.05 7.40
CA LYS A 55 -7.13 20.61 6.31
C LYS A 55 -6.20 19.54 5.75
N GLY A 56 -6.50 19.05 4.56
CA GLY A 56 -5.67 18.03 3.90
C GLY A 56 -4.68 18.64 2.91
N THR A 57 -3.42 18.23 2.95
CA THR A 57 -2.48 18.46 1.83
C THR A 57 -2.55 17.29 0.85
N VAL A 58 -2.53 17.55 -0.46
CA VAL A 58 -2.65 16.53 -1.53
C VAL A 58 -1.35 16.43 -2.33
N ARG A 59 -1.14 15.29 -3.01
CA ARG A 59 0.16 14.82 -3.52
C ARG A 59 0.80 15.73 -4.58
N ASP A 60 1.82 16.47 -4.18
CA ASP A 60 3.06 16.70 -4.93
C ASP A 60 4.25 16.45 -3.97
N PRO A 61 5.19 15.53 -4.24
CA PRO A 61 6.37 15.29 -3.39
C PRO A 61 7.23 16.54 -3.17
N ALA A 62 7.19 17.50 -4.10
CA ALA A 62 7.87 18.79 -3.93
C ALA A 62 7.28 19.62 -2.77
N ASP A 63 6.02 19.37 -2.39
CA ASP A 63 5.29 20.18 -1.40
C ASP A 63 5.74 19.94 0.04
N LEU A 64 6.29 18.76 0.38
CA LEU A 64 6.86 18.55 1.72
C LEU A 64 8.14 19.36 1.92
N LEU A 65 8.83 19.67 0.82
CA LEU A 65 10.03 20.50 0.84
C LEU A 65 9.71 22.00 0.77
N ASP A 66 8.47 22.37 0.42
CA ASP A 66 7.95 23.73 0.49
C ASP A 66 7.41 24.04 1.90
N ILE A 67 8.29 24.52 2.76
CA ILE A 67 7.94 24.91 4.13
C ILE A 67 6.87 26.01 4.18
N GLN A 68 6.80 26.91 3.19
CA GLN A 68 5.84 28.01 3.22
C GLN A 68 4.42 27.48 3.01
N SER A 69 4.25 26.56 2.06
CA SER A 69 2.98 25.85 1.87
C SER A 69 2.55 25.10 3.13
N LEU A 70 3.47 24.40 3.78
CA LEU A 70 3.20 23.69 5.03
C LEU A 70 2.76 24.64 6.14
N LYS A 71 3.41 25.80 6.29
CA LYS A 71 3.00 26.83 7.25
C LYS A 71 1.57 27.30 6.99
N GLU A 72 1.20 27.56 5.75
CA GLU A 72 -0.15 27.98 5.37
C GLU A 72 -1.20 26.89 5.66
N ALA A 73 -0.87 25.63 5.36
CA ALA A 73 -1.74 24.50 5.64
C ALA A 73 -1.95 24.27 7.14
N ILE A 74 -0.88 24.38 7.93
CA ILE A 74 -0.89 24.10 9.37
C ILE A 74 -1.42 25.29 10.18
N TYR A 75 -1.37 26.52 9.65
CA TYR A 75 -1.82 27.72 10.35
C TYR A 75 -3.24 27.57 10.92
N GLY A 76 -3.39 27.84 12.22
CA GLY A 76 -4.66 27.74 12.95
C GLY A 76 -5.09 26.32 13.33
N CYS A 77 -4.29 25.28 13.05
CA CYS A 77 -4.58 23.92 13.48
C CYS A 77 -4.20 23.68 14.95
N LYS A 78 -4.97 22.84 15.64
CA LYS A 78 -4.70 22.38 17.01
C LYS A 78 -3.89 21.09 17.05
N GLY A 79 -3.95 20.30 15.98
CA GLY A 79 -3.19 19.07 15.81
C GLY A 79 -2.73 18.88 14.36
N VAL A 80 -1.64 18.14 14.18
CA VAL A 80 -1.12 17.75 12.86
C VAL A 80 -0.92 16.24 12.84
N PHE A 81 -1.41 15.58 11.79
CA PHE A 81 -1.17 14.18 11.48
C PHE A 81 -0.24 14.13 10.26
N HIS A 82 1.03 13.82 10.51
CA HIS A 82 2.03 13.67 9.45
C HIS A 82 2.02 12.24 8.93
N THR A 83 1.28 12.02 7.84
CA THR A 83 1.12 10.72 7.16
C THR A 83 1.76 10.69 5.77
N ALA A 84 2.31 11.80 5.30
CA ALA A 84 2.87 11.89 3.96
C ALA A 84 4.22 11.17 3.93
N CYS A 85 4.33 10.17 3.07
CA CYS A 85 5.55 9.43 2.82
C CYS A 85 5.94 9.60 1.35
N PRO A 86 7.18 9.99 1.04
CA PRO A 86 7.62 10.09 -0.35
C PRO A 86 7.68 8.71 -1.00
N ILE A 87 7.29 8.66 -2.27
CA ILE A 87 7.41 7.47 -3.12
C ILE A 87 8.26 7.90 -4.30
N SER A 88 9.51 7.41 -4.35
CA SER A 88 10.41 7.58 -5.49
C SER A 88 11.14 6.26 -5.73
N ASN A 89 11.53 6.04 -6.98
CA ASN A 89 12.40 4.94 -7.37
C ASN A 89 13.87 5.22 -7.02
N ASP A 90 14.18 6.45 -6.60
CA ASP A 90 15.50 6.82 -6.09
C ASP A 90 15.52 6.76 -4.55
N PRO A 91 16.18 5.74 -3.98
CA PRO A 91 16.50 5.62 -2.56
C PRO A 91 16.91 6.91 -1.86
N GLU A 92 17.82 7.67 -2.44
CA GLU A 92 18.40 8.85 -1.80
C GLU A 92 17.39 9.99 -1.75
N GLN A 93 16.61 10.14 -2.82
CA GLN A 93 15.53 11.10 -2.88
C GLN A 93 14.40 10.78 -1.90
N VAL A 94 14.06 9.50 -1.70
CA VAL A 94 13.07 9.07 -0.70
C VAL A 94 13.53 9.47 0.70
N VAL A 95 14.77 9.14 1.07
CA VAL A 95 15.32 9.47 2.40
C VAL A 95 15.37 10.98 2.60
N LYS A 96 15.91 11.73 1.63
CA LYS A 96 16.00 13.19 1.71
C LYS A 96 14.63 13.84 1.87
N THR A 97 13.65 13.40 1.09
CA THR A 97 12.29 13.96 1.14
C THR A 97 11.59 13.58 2.45
N ALA A 98 11.81 12.37 2.97
CA ALA A 98 11.21 11.91 4.21
C ALA A 98 11.76 12.69 5.41
N VAL A 99 13.08 12.83 5.52
CA VAL A 99 13.74 13.53 6.63
C VAL A 99 13.41 15.02 6.59
N ASN A 100 13.72 15.69 5.47
CA ASN A 100 13.54 17.14 5.37
C ASN A 100 12.05 17.52 5.38
N GLY A 101 11.19 16.69 4.78
CA GLY A 101 9.75 16.88 4.82
C GLY A 101 9.19 16.76 6.23
N THR A 102 9.63 15.76 6.99
CA THR A 102 9.24 15.61 8.41
C THR A 102 9.72 16.81 9.22
N GLU A 103 10.98 17.21 9.05
CA GLU A 103 11.56 18.37 9.74
C GLU A 103 10.75 19.65 9.46
N ASN A 104 10.43 19.92 8.19
CA ASN A 104 9.61 21.07 7.79
C ASN A 104 8.23 21.06 8.45
N VAL A 105 7.57 19.90 8.53
CA VAL A 105 6.27 19.77 9.20
C VAL A 105 6.37 20.07 10.69
N ILE A 106 7.42 19.58 11.35
CA ILE A 106 7.67 19.86 12.78
C ILE A 106 7.93 21.34 13.01
N ILE A 107 8.77 21.97 12.17
CA ILE A 107 9.05 23.41 12.25
C ILE A 107 7.75 24.22 12.05
N ALA A 108 6.99 23.93 11.00
CA ALA A 108 5.73 24.63 10.72
C ALA A 108 4.69 24.43 11.83
N ALA A 109 4.61 23.24 12.42
CA ALA A 109 3.73 22.96 13.55
C ALA A 109 4.15 23.69 14.83
N ALA A 110 5.45 23.76 15.10
CA ALA A 110 6.00 24.49 16.24
C ALA A 110 5.73 25.99 16.12
N GLU A 111 5.96 26.58 14.94
CA GLU A 111 5.67 28.00 14.68
C GLU A 111 4.17 28.32 14.80
N ALA A 112 3.31 27.42 14.32
CA ALA A 112 1.86 27.54 14.45
C ALA A 112 1.33 27.24 15.87
N LYS A 113 2.22 26.87 16.81
CA LYS A 113 1.89 26.51 18.21
C LYS A 113 0.84 25.41 18.29
N VAL A 114 0.99 24.40 17.43
CA VAL A 114 0.16 23.19 17.43
C VAL A 114 0.36 22.44 18.74
N GLY A 115 -0.72 21.95 19.36
CA GLY A 115 -0.65 21.27 20.66
C GLY A 115 -0.12 19.83 20.59
N ARG A 116 -0.27 19.17 19.44
CA ARG A 116 0.23 17.80 19.20
C ARG A 116 0.50 17.53 17.74
N VAL A 117 1.63 16.90 17.46
CA VAL A 117 1.93 16.28 16.16
C VAL A 117 1.92 14.76 16.34
N VAL A 118 1.25 14.06 15.42
CA VAL A 118 1.27 12.59 15.33
C VAL A 118 2.01 12.24 14.04
N TYR A 119 3.08 11.46 14.16
CA TYR A 119 3.88 10.98 13.03
C TYR A 119 3.60 9.51 12.77
N THR A 120 3.32 9.17 11.52
CA THR A 120 3.12 7.78 11.10
C THR A 120 4.45 7.16 10.71
N SER A 121 5.06 6.44 11.66
CA SER A 121 6.24 5.60 11.40
C SER A 121 5.83 4.23 10.83
N SER A 122 6.78 3.30 10.70
CA SER A 122 6.58 1.95 10.18
C SER A 122 7.28 0.92 11.06
N ILE A 123 6.80 -0.32 11.08
CA ILE A 123 7.48 -1.44 11.76
C ILE A 123 8.93 -1.64 11.28
N GLY A 124 9.24 -1.17 10.06
CA GLY A 124 10.60 -1.16 9.52
C GLY A 124 11.62 -0.34 10.33
N THR A 125 11.19 0.56 11.22
CA THR A 125 12.09 1.31 12.13
C THR A 125 12.36 0.59 13.44
N VAL A 126 11.65 -0.52 13.71
CA VAL A 126 11.68 -1.26 14.98
C VAL A 126 12.27 -2.66 14.80
N TYR A 127 11.92 -3.35 13.71
CA TYR A 127 12.12 -4.79 13.57
C TYR A 127 13.42 -5.19 12.85
N MET A 128 14.01 -4.32 12.02
CA MET A 128 15.09 -4.67 11.10
C MET A 128 16.46 -4.65 11.80
N ASP A 129 16.72 -5.61 12.68
CA ASP A 129 17.99 -5.76 13.38
C ASP A 129 18.47 -7.23 13.32
N PRO A 130 19.61 -7.51 12.66
CA PRO A 130 20.11 -8.87 12.49
C PRO A 130 20.63 -9.47 13.80
N ASN A 131 20.92 -8.64 14.81
CA ASN A 131 21.41 -9.09 16.11
C ASN A 131 20.26 -9.39 17.08
N LYS A 132 19.01 -9.12 16.69
CA LYS A 132 17.85 -9.36 17.52
C LYS A 132 17.56 -10.84 17.64
N SER A 133 17.45 -11.32 18.88
CA SER A 133 17.08 -12.72 19.14
C SER A 133 15.68 -13.02 18.58
N PRO A 134 15.46 -14.19 17.93
CA PRO A 134 14.14 -14.61 17.48
C PRO A 134 13.08 -14.70 18.60
N ASP A 135 13.53 -14.92 19.84
CA ASP A 135 12.67 -15.05 21.02
C ASP A 135 12.47 -13.72 21.76
N ALA A 136 13.12 -12.63 21.31
CA ALA A 136 12.98 -11.32 21.93
C ALA A 136 11.58 -10.74 21.67
N VAL A 137 10.93 -10.26 22.72
CA VAL A 137 9.69 -9.51 22.60
C VAL A 137 9.99 -8.16 21.94
N VAL A 138 9.26 -7.86 20.86
CA VAL A 138 9.38 -6.58 20.14
C VAL A 138 8.40 -5.58 20.74
N ASP A 139 8.92 -4.46 21.22
CA ASP A 139 8.16 -3.37 21.84
C ASP A 139 8.62 -1.99 21.32
N GLU A 140 8.09 -0.89 21.89
CA GLU A 140 8.41 0.48 21.49
C GLU A 140 9.84 0.93 21.87
N SER A 141 10.58 0.13 22.64
CA SER A 141 11.98 0.40 22.95
C SER A 141 12.94 -0.14 21.88
N CYS A 142 12.44 -1.01 21.00
CA CYS A 142 13.20 -1.61 19.91
C CYS A 142 13.44 -0.64 18.75
N TRP A 143 14.65 -0.69 18.19
CA TRP A 143 15.02 0.03 16.97
C TRP A 143 15.66 -0.92 15.97
N SER A 144 15.51 -0.58 14.68
CA SER A 144 16.21 -1.24 13.58
C SER A 144 17.67 -0.83 13.53
N ASP A 145 18.54 -1.74 13.09
CA ASP A 145 19.93 -1.43 12.83
C ASP A 145 20.07 -0.64 11.52
N LEU A 146 20.60 0.58 11.64
CA LEU A 146 20.70 1.50 10.52
C LEU A 146 21.64 0.99 9.42
N GLN A 147 22.72 0.31 9.79
CA GLN A 147 23.70 -0.16 8.81
C GLN A 147 23.13 -1.33 8.01
N PHE A 148 22.50 -2.29 8.68
CA PHE A 148 21.79 -3.40 8.08
C PHE A 148 20.69 -2.92 7.13
N CYS A 149 19.90 -1.93 7.54
CA CYS A 149 18.88 -1.28 6.72
C CYS A 149 19.45 -0.71 5.41
N LYS A 150 20.62 -0.06 5.46
CA LYS A 150 21.30 0.50 4.28
C LYS A 150 21.87 -0.59 3.38
N THR A 151 22.54 -1.59 3.95
CA THR A 151 23.19 -2.68 3.21
C THR A 151 22.18 -3.54 2.46
N THR A 152 21.05 -3.85 3.09
CA THR A 152 20.03 -4.75 2.51
C THR A 152 19.11 -4.03 1.53
N LYS A 153 19.22 -2.69 1.39
CA LYS A 153 18.28 -1.81 0.64
C LYS A 153 16.79 -2.01 1.01
N MET A 154 16.50 -2.72 2.10
CA MET A 154 15.14 -3.07 2.52
C MET A 154 14.44 -1.94 3.28
N ALA A 155 15.17 -0.90 3.71
CA ALA A 155 14.67 0.15 4.57
C ALA A 155 15.01 1.56 4.07
N LEU A 156 14.74 1.82 2.79
CA LEU A 156 15.00 3.13 2.19
C LEU A 156 13.93 4.20 2.46
N SER A 157 13.09 4.01 3.46
CA SER A 157 12.15 5.03 3.93
C SER A 157 12.50 5.66 5.29
N SER A 158 13.59 5.28 5.99
CA SER A 158 13.72 5.72 7.39
C SER A 158 15.12 5.68 8.07
N LEU A 159 16.13 6.48 7.64
CA LEU A 159 17.21 7.12 8.50
C LEU A 159 18.52 7.49 7.72
N PRO A 160 19.40 8.40 8.23
CA PRO A 160 20.41 9.14 7.45
C PRO A 160 21.80 8.49 7.32
N SER A 161 22.54 8.94 6.30
CA SER A 161 23.78 8.36 5.76
C SER A 161 25.09 8.87 6.37
N SER A 162 26.16 8.07 6.25
CA SER A 162 27.55 8.55 6.14
C SER A 162 28.45 7.39 5.66
N LEU A 163 29.01 7.55 4.45
CA LEU A 163 30.18 6.88 3.83
C LEU A 163 30.07 5.34 3.65
N THR A 164 30.39 4.68 2.54
CA THR A 164 31.42 4.92 1.52
C THR A 164 31.13 4.01 0.31
N GLU A 165 31.82 4.30 -0.79
CA GLU A 165 31.76 3.72 -2.14
C GLU A 165 31.75 2.17 -2.27
N LEU A 166 30.92 1.68 -3.22
CA LEU A 166 31.06 0.55 -4.20
C LEU A 166 31.71 -0.80 -3.75
N PRO A 167 31.25 -1.98 -4.26
CA PRO A 167 31.11 -2.27 -5.69
C PRO A 167 29.88 -3.09 -6.13
N ILE A 168 29.63 -3.01 -7.44
CA ILE A 168 28.76 -3.90 -8.22
C ILE A 168 29.25 -5.33 -8.00
N THR A 169 28.56 -6.11 -7.17
CA THR A 169 28.76 -7.55 -7.12
C THR A 169 28.02 -8.15 -8.30
N ASN A 170 28.80 -8.62 -9.28
CA ASN A 170 28.38 -9.66 -10.22
C ASN A 170 27.95 -10.87 -9.41
N ASP A 171 26.67 -10.94 -9.04
CA ASP A 171 26.18 -12.04 -8.24
C ASP A 171 25.96 -13.25 -9.16
N ALA A 172 26.86 -14.22 -9.07
CA ALA A 172 26.88 -15.46 -9.83
C ALA A 172 25.73 -16.44 -9.44
N SER A 173 24.65 -15.93 -8.84
CA SER A 173 23.52 -16.68 -8.28
C SER A 173 22.38 -16.94 -9.27
N PHE A 174 22.35 -16.26 -10.42
CA PHE A 174 21.30 -16.45 -11.43
C PHE A 174 21.45 -17.72 -12.27
N ALA A 175 22.62 -18.37 -12.27
CA ALA A 175 22.91 -19.50 -13.14
C ALA A 175 22.17 -20.80 -12.75
N ASN A 176 21.51 -20.86 -11.58
CA ASN A 176 21.02 -22.13 -11.02
C ASN A 176 19.55 -22.15 -10.53
N ARG A 177 18.72 -21.14 -10.87
CA ARG A 177 17.28 -21.19 -10.55
C ARG A 177 16.51 -21.98 -11.62
N THR A 178 15.82 -23.03 -11.21
CA THR A 178 14.88 -23.77 -12.06
C THR A 178 13.56 -23.01 -12.19
N LEU A 179 12.96 -23.04 -13.39
CA LEU A 179 11.64 -22.44 -13.62
C LEU A 179 10.57 -23.15 -12.79
N ILE A 180 9.69 -22.37 -12.16
CA ILE A 180 8.59 -22.87 -11.34
C ILE A 180 7.29 -22.74 -12.13
N VAL A 181 6.59 -23.85 -12.33
CA VAL A 181 5.28 -23.91 -12.98
C VAL A 181 4.20 -24.10 -11.93
N ILE A 182 3.25 -23.17 -11.86
CA ILE A 182 2.08 -23.27 -10.98
C ILE A 182 0.99 -24.06 -11.72
N ASN A 183 0.65 -25.24 -11.21
CA ASN A 183 -0.47 -26.01 -11.74
C ASN A 183 -1.77 -25.57 -11.05
N VAL A 184 -2.43 -24.59 -11.67
CA VAL A 184 -3.65 -23.96 -11.12
C VAL A 184 -4.74 -24.98 -10.79
N ALA A 185 -4.91 -26.02 -11.59
CA ALA A 185 -5.96 -27.02 -11.35
C ALA A 185 -5.80 -27.78 -10.03
N THR A 186 -4.57 -27.91 -9.54
CA THR A 186 -4.26 -28.67 -8.30
C THR A 186 -3.88 -27.77 -7.13
N GLN A 187 -3.24 -26.64 -7.40
CA GLN A 187 -2.69 -25.73 -6.38
C GLN A 187 -3.59 -24.53 -6.13
N ALA A 188 -4.42 -24.14 -7.11
CA ALA A 188 -5.25 -22.95 -7.06
C ALA A 188 -6.66 -23.17 -7.64
N PRO A 189 -7.47 -24.08 -7.05
CA PRO A 189 -8.73 -24.52 -7.64
C PRO A 189 -9.81 -23.44 -7.71
N LEU A 190 -9.73 -22.40 -6.85
CA LEU A 190 -10.66 -21.28 -6.91
C LEU A 190 -10.40 -20.47 -8.19
N LYS A 191 -11.43 -20.36 -9.04
CA LYS A 191 -11.39 -19.51 -10.23
C LYS A 191 -11.91 -18.12 -9.93
N LEU A 192 -11.19 -17.08 -10.36
CA LEU A 192 -11.64 -15.71 -10.17
C LEU A 192 -12.97 -15.48 -10.90
N THR A 193 -13.98 -15.08 -10.14
CA THR A 193 -15.23 -14.49 -10.61
C THR A 193 -15.39 -13.10 -9.99
N GLU A 194 -16.38 -12.32 -10.43
CA GLU A 194 -16.64 -10.97 -9.91
C GLU A 194 -16.87 -10.90 -8.40
N THR A 195 -17.23 -12.02 -7.75
CA THR A 195 -17.63 -12.08 -6.34
C THR A 195 -16.61 -12.73 -5.42
N ILE A 196 -15.58 -13.41 -5.95
CA ILE A 196 -14.64 -14.20 -5.12
C ILE A 196 -13.20 -13.70 -5.21
N TYR A 197 -13.01 -12.43 -5.56
CA TYR A 197 -11.69 -11.81 -5.68
C TYR A 197 -10.81 -12.01 -4.44
N PHE A 198 -11.34 -11.80 -3.25
CA PHE A 198 -10.55 -11.88 -2.02
C PHE A 198 -10.09 -13.30 -1.67
N PRO A 199 -10.98 -14.33 -1.64
CA PRO A 199 -10.54 -15.72 -1.49
C PRO A 199 -9.55 -16.16 -2.57
N TRP A 200 -9.79 -15.79 -3.84
CA TRP A 200 -8.89 -16.09 -4.95
C TRP A 200 -7.51 -15.45 -4.75
N LYS A 201 -7.47 -14.16 -4.41
CA LYS A 201 -6.24 -13.42 -4.16
C LYS A 201 -5.45 -14.03 -3.01
N LYS A 202 -6.10 -14.35 -1.90
CA LYS A 202 -5.43 -14.92 -0.71
C LYS A 202 -4.79 -16.29 -1.01
N GLN A 203 -5.42 -17.10 -1.87
CA GLN A 203 -4.87 -18.37 -2.34
C GLN A 203 -3.61 -18.14 -3.20
N PHE A 204 -3.66 -17.21 -4.14
CA PHE A 204 -2.51 -16.88 -4.99
C PHE A 204 -1.37 -16.21 -4.21
N ASP A 205 -1.66 -15.27 -3.31
CA ASP A 205 -0.65 -14.62 -2.47
C ASP A 205 0.15 -15.69 -1.69
N ALA A 206 -0.53 -16.68 -1.10
CA ALA A 206 0.13 -17.77 -0.39
C ALA A 206 1.05 -18.62 -1.29
N LEU A 207 0.62 -18.94 -2.51
CA LEU A 207 1.44 -19.70 -3.47
C LEU A 207 2.66 -18.90 -3.93
N LEU A 208 2.46 -17.63 -4.28
CA LEU A 208 3.51 -16.79 -4.81
C LEU A 208 4.57 -16.45 -3.75
N ILE A 209 4.15 -16.22 -2.51
CA ILE A 209 5.07 -16.07 -1.38
C ILE A 209 5.82 -17.39 -1.12
N GLY A 210 5.11 -18.53 -1.12
CA GLY A 210 5.71 -19.85 -0.88
C GLY A 210 6.77 -20.26 -1.90
N TYR A 211 6.65 -19.80 -3.15
CA TYR A 211 7.61 -20.07 -4.22
C TYR A 211 8.62 -18.94 -4.47
N ASP A 212 8.64 -17.88 -3.66
CA ASP A 212 9.50 -16.70 -3.88
C ASP A 212 9.27 -16.02 -5.25
N LEU A 213 8.01 -16.01 -5.70
CA LEU A 213 7.58 -15.46 -7.00
C LEU A 213 6.84 -14.13 -6.87
N TYR A 214 6.54 -13.69 -5.63
CA TYR A 214 5.79 -12.46 -5.39
C TYR A 214 6.50 -11.21 -5.96
N GLY A 215 7.83 -11.26 -6.06
CA GLY A 215 8.64 -10.17 -6.58
C GLY A 215 8.39 -9.80 -8.06
N PHE A 216 7.89 -10.75 -8.85
CA PHE A 216 7.45 -10.52 -10.23
C PHE A 216 6.15 -9.72 -10.31
N ILE A 217 5.32 -9.81 -9.26
CA ILE A 217 3.99 -9.21 -9.22
C ILE A 217 4.03 -7.81 -8.61
N ASP A 218 4.76 -7.62 -7.52
CA ASP A 218 4.88 -6.30 -6.87
C ASP A 218 5.90 -5.38 -7.59
N GLY A 219 6.82 -5.97 -8.35
CA GLY A 219 7.88 -5.26 -9.08
C GLY A 219 9.14 -5.03 -8.25
N THR A 220 9.29 -5.74 -7.12
CA THR A 220 10.54 -5.74 -6.32
C THR A 220 11.69 -6.47 -7.04
N LEU A 221 11.38 -7.32 -8.03
CA LEU A 221 12.34 -7.90 -8.97
C LEU A 221 12.24 -7.19 -10.34
N PRO A 222 12.99 -6.10 -10.58
CA PRO A 222 13.00 -5.44 -11.87
C PRO A 222 13.64 -6.33 -12.93
N CYS A 223 13.06 -6.36 -14.14
CA CYS A 223 13.63 -7.07 -15.28
C CYS A 223 15.07 -6.59 -15.55
N PRO A 224 16.08 -7.47 -15.49
CA PRO A 224 17.46 -7.08 -15.76
C PRO A 224 17.62 -6.69 -17.25
N PRO A 225 18.62 -5.86 -17.59
CA PRO A 225 18.83 -5.42 -18.98
C PRO A 225 19.12 -6.61 -19.91
N SER A 226 18.53 -6.57 -21.11
CA SER A 226 18.65 -7.62 -22.13
C SER A 226 20.10 -7.87 -22.61
N MET A 227 20.98 -6.88 -22.46
CA MET A 227 22.36 -6.89 -22.96
C MET A 227 23.34 -6.50 -21.85
N LEU A 228 24.40 -7.29 -21.66
CA LEU A 228 25.55 -6.94 -20.83
C LEU A 228 26.41 -5.92 -21.58
N SER A 229 26.75 -4.80 -20.95
CA SER A 229 27.61 -3.78 -21.55
C SER A 229 29.08 -4.23 -21.56
N THR A 230 29.51 -5.02 -22.55
CA THR A 230 30.82 -4.95 -23.26
C THR A 230 30.99 -6.16 -24.21
N GLN A 231 31.09 -5.86 -25.50
CA GLN A 231 31.73 -6.63 -26.60
C GLN A 231 31.49 -8.14 -26.79
N GLU A 232 30.54 -8.81 -26.15
CA GLU A 232 30.14 -10.17 -26.53
C GLU A 232 28.63 -10.30 -26.73
N THR A 233 28.26 -10.88 -27.87
CA THR A 233 26.91 -11.32 -28.27
C THR A 233 26.46 -12.51 -27.40
N SER A 234 26.50 -12.40 -26.08
CA SER A 234 25.98 -13.42 -25.16
C SER A 234 24.69 -12.92 -24.50
N SER A 235 23.60 -13.65 -24.76
CA SER A 235 22.28 -13.42 -24.17
C SER A 235 22.35 -13.48 -22.65
N ASN A 236 21.85 -12.46 -21.95
CA ASN A 236 21.86 -12.40 -20.50
C ASN A 236 20.96 -13.50 -19.88
N PRO A 237 21.52 -14.54 -19.21
CA PRO A 237 20.70 -15.63 -18.65
C PRO A 237 19.67 -15.17 -17.59
N PRO A 238 19.99 -14.26 -16.66
CA PRO A 238 19.02 -13.59 -15.78
C PRO A 238 17.81 -12.97 -16.49
N TYR A 239 18.01 -12.32 -17.63
CA TYR A 239 16.91 -11.71 -18.41
C TYR A 239 16.01 -12.79 -19.02
N THR A 240 16.62 -13.82 -19.58
CA THR A 240 15.87 -14.92 -20.20
C THR A 240 15.10 -15.73 -19.15
N PHE A 241 15.68 -15.93 -17.96
CA PHE A 241 14.98 -16.54 -16.83
C PHE A 241 13.79 -15.70 -16.38
N GLY A 242 13.99 -14.39 -16.15
CA GLY A 242 12.94 -13.49 -15.70
C GLY A 242 11.75 -13.44 -16.66
N VAL A 243 12.01 -13.33 -17.96
CA VAL A 243 10.96 -13.32 -19.00
C VAL A 243 10.20 -14.65 -19.04
N ARG A 244 10.91 -15.78 -18.94
CA ARG A 244 10.28 -17.11 -18.94
C ARG A 244 9.44 -17.34 -17.69
N GLN A 245 9.94 -16.95 -16.52
CA GLN A 245 9.23 -17.09 -15.26
C GLN A 245 7.98 -16.19 -15.22
N ASP A 246 8.07 -14.94 -15.69
CA ASP A 246 6.92 -14.04 -15.80
C ASP A 246 5.86 -14.59 -16.75
N SER A 247 6.27 -15.16 -17.90
CA SER A 247 5.34 -15.79 -18.84
C SER A 247 4.59 -16.98 -18.23
N LEU A 248 5.26 -17.80 -17.42
CA LEU A 248 4.63 -18.91 -16.68
C LEU A 248 3.66 -18.39 -15.61
N LEU A 249 4.01 -17.32 -14.91
CA LEU A 249 3.13 -16.67 -13.93
C LEU A 249 1.89 -16.06 -14.60
N LEU A 250 2.06 -15.37 -15.72
CA LEU A 250 0.96 -14.84 -16.51
C LEU A 250 0.03 -15.97 -16.97
N SER A 251 0.58 -17.09 -17.44
CA SER A 251 -0.20 -18.28 -17.80
C SER A 251 -1.00 -18.83 -16.61
N ALA A 252 -0.40 -18.90 -15.42
CA ALA A 252 -1.09 -19.32 -14.20
C ALA A 252 -2.22 -18.36 -13.79
N ILE A 253 -1.99 -17.04 -13.91
CA ILE A 253 -3.04 -16.04 -13.64
C ILE A 253 -4.18 -16.24 -14.63
N LEU A 254 -3.91 -16.28 -15.95
CA LEU A 254 -4.92 -16.39 -17.00
C LEU A 254 -5.76 -17.68 -16.90
N THR A 255 -5.14 -18.81 -16.57
CA THR A 255 -5.83 -20.11 -16.42
C THR A 255 -6.70 -20.18 -15.16
N SER A 256 -6.46 -19.31 -14.19
CA SER A 256 -7.26 -19.19 -12.97
C SER A 256 -8.50 -18.30 -13.11
N LEU A 257 -8.72 -17.70 -14.27
CA LEU A 257 -9.86 -16.79 -14.50
C LEU A 257 -11.09 -17.55 -15.00
N SER A 258 -12.28 -17.09 -14.62
CA SER A 258 -13.51 -17.48 -15.32
C SER A 258 -13.57 -16.84 -16.71
N LYS A 259 -14.43 -17.39 -17.58
CA LYS A 259 -14.64 -16.84 -18.93
C LYS A 259 -15.08 -15.37 -18.89
N ASP A 260 -15.86 -15.00 -17.88
CA ASP A 260 -16.41 -13.65 -17.71
C ASP A 260 -15.33 -12.63 -17.32
N VAL A 261 -14.27 -13.10 -16.65
CA VAL A 261 -13.16 -12.24 -16.18
C VAL A 261 -12.00 -12.17 -17.19
N TYR A 262 -11.84 -13.20 -18.02
CA TYR A 262 -10.71 -13.33 -18.95
C TYR A 262 -10.55 -12.10 -19.88
N HIS A 263 -11.65 -11.55 -20.37
CA HIS A 263 -11.64 -10.41 -21.31
C HIS A 263 -11.02 -9.13 -20.73
N PHE A 264 -10.95 -8.98 -19.41
CA PHE A 264 -10.35 -7.79 -18.79
C PHE A 264 -8.82 -7.78 -18.88
N VAL A 265 -8.17 -8.95 -18.96
CA VAL A 265 -6.71 -9.08 -18.94
C VAL A 265 -6.14 -9.75 -20.20
N SER A 266 -6.95 -10.00 -21.21
CA SER A 266 -6.47 -10.61 -22.46
C SER A 266 -5.44 -9.76 -23.23
N SER A 267 -5.31 -8.47 -22.89
CA SER A 267 -4.39 -7.52 -23.53
C SER A 267 -3.11 -7.25 -22.72
N THR A 268 -2.91 -7.90 -21.58
CA THR A 268 -1.74 -7.62 -20.71
C THR A 268 -0.58 -8.50 -21.10
N GLU A 269 0.63 -7.91 -21.16
CA GLU A 269 1.83 -8.61 -21.63
C GLU A 269 2.64 -9.22 -20.48
N THR A 270 2.42 -8.75 -19.25
CA THR A 270 3.17 -9.19 -18.05
C THR A 270 2.25 -9.67 -16.94
N SER A 271 2.77 -10.53 -16.07
CA SER A 271 2.02 -11.02 -14.89
C SER A 271 1.64 -9.87 -13.94
N ARG A 272 2.52 -8.87 -13.80
CA ARG A 272 2.30 -7.65 -13.01
C ARG A 272 1.12 -6.83 -13.52
N GLU A 273 1.08 -6.54 -14.81
CA GLU A 273 -0.02 -5.78 -15.41
C GLU A 273 -1.36 -6.50 -15.25
N ALA A 274 -1.38 -7.81 -15.52
CA ALA A 274 -2.56 -8.64 -15.30
C ALA A 274 -3.03 -8.55 -13.85
N TRP A 275 -2.13 -8.72 -12.89
CA TRP A 275 -2.42 -8.69 -11.46
C TRP A 275 -2.95 -7.33 -10.99
N GLN A 276 -2.31 -6.23 -11.41
CA GLN A 276 -2.74 -4.88 -11.08
C GLN A 276 -4.12 -4.56 -11.68
N LYS A 277 -4.37 -4.99 -12.92
CA LYS A 277 -5.64 -4.75 -13.60
C LYS A 277 -6.78 -5.51 -12.90
N LEU A 278 -6.57 -6.78 -12.54
CA LEU A 278 -7.54 -7.55 -11.74
C LEU A 278 -7.80 -6.90 -10.37
N ALA A 279 -6.75 -6.42 -9.70
CA ALA A 279 -6.90 -5.71 -8.44
C ALA A 279 -7.70 -4.40 -8.60
N LEU A 280 -7.39 -3.59 -9.61
CA LEU A 280 -8.12 -2.35 -9.86
C LEU A 280 -9.60 -2.58 -10.19
N THR A 281 -9.89 -3.66 -10.93
CA THR A 281 -11.25 -3.99 -11.37
C THR A 281 -12.09 -4.66 -10.28
N PHE A 282 -11.52 -5.61 -9.52
CA PHE A 282 -12.29 -6.48 -8.63
C PHE A 282 -11.98 -6.31 -7.14
N ALA A 283 -10.89 -5.63 -6.76
CA ALA A 283 -10.59 -5.37 -5.36
C ALA A 283 -11.47 -4.26 -4.77
N LYS A 284 -12.04 -3.40 -5.62
CA LYS A 284 -13.02 -2.39 -5.20
C LYS A 284 -14.39 -3.04 -5.04
N PRO A 285 -14.98 -3.04 -3.84
CA PRO A 285 -16.33 -3.55 -3.68
C PRO A 285 -17.32 -2.64 -4.40
N SER A 286 -18.19 -3.21 -5.22
CA SER A 286 -19.31 -2.44 -5.79
C SER A 286 -20.27 -2.02 -4.66
N CYS A 287 -20.96 -0.88 -4.82
CA CYS A 287 -21.97 -0.43 -3.85
C CYS A 287 -23.05 -1.51 -3.62
N GLN A 288 -23.40 -2.23 -4.69
CA GLN A 288 -24.29 -3.38 -4.66
C GLN A 288 -23.73 -4.56 -3.83
N ARG A 289 -22.43 -4.85 -3.92
CA ARG A 289 -21.78 -5.89 -3.10
C ARG A 289 -21.73 -5.49 -1.63
N LEU A 290 -21.44 -4.23 -1.31
CA LEU A 290 -21.48 -3.71 0.06
C LEU A 290 -22.90 -3.76 0.65
N MET A 291 -23.91 -3.39 -0.15
CA MET A 291 -25.31 -3.49 0.26
C MET A 291 -25.71 -4.95 0.49
N HIS A 292 -25.33 -5.86 -0.41
CA HIS A 292 -25.59 -7.30 -0.26
C HIS A 292 -24.94 -7.90 0.98
N LEU A 293 -23.66 -7.59 1.25
CA LEU A 293 -22.95 -8.07 2.44
C LEU A 293 -23.59 -7.54 3.73
N ARG A 294 -23.97 -6.25 3.76
CA ARG A 294 -24.72 -5.67 4.88
C ARG A 294 -26.10 -6.30 5.05
N GLU A 295 -26.79 -6.60 3.96
CA GLU A 295 -28.08 -7.27 3.99
C GLU A 295 -27.97 -8.70 4.53
N CYS A 296 -26.91 -9.44 4.17
CA CYS A 296 -26.64 -10.77 4.72
C CYS A 296 -26.41 -10.76 6.25
N LEU A 297 -25.78 -9.71 6.79
CA LEU A 297 -25.61 -9.55 8.24
C LEU A 297 -26.90 -9.19 8.98
N ILE A 298 -27.83 -8.49 8.33
CA ILE A 298 -29.11 -8.07 8.92
C ILE A 298 -30.18 -9.17 8.77
N ARG A 299 -30.01 -10.08 7.81
CA ARG A 299 -31.00 -11.11 7.50
C ARG A 299 -31.14 -12.08 8.68
N PRO A 300 -32.36 -12.30 9.21
CA PRO A 300 -32.58 -13.29 10.26
C PRO A 300 -32.33 -14.72 9.76
N GLN A 301 -32.12 -15.65 10.70
CA GLN A 301 -31.85 -17.06 10.40
C GLN A 301 -32.89 -17.68 9.45
N GLY A 302 -34.18 -17.38 9.63
CA GLY A 302 -35.27 -17.87 8.77
C GLY A 302 -35.40 -19.39 8.83
N SER A 303 -35.55 -20.03 7.68
CA SER A 303 -35.64 -21.49 7.52
C SER A 303 -34.28 -22.21 7.41
N ARG A 304 -33.16 -21.50 7.52
CA ARG A 304 -31.80 -22.06 7.39
C ARG A 304 -31.38 -22.79 8.67
N SER A 305 -30.53 -23.79 8.52
CA SER A 305 -29.91 -24.44 9.68
C SER A 305 -28.97 -23.46 10.40
N LEU A 306 -28.80 -23.62 11.72
CA LEU A 306 -27.92 -22.78 12.53
C LEU A 306 -26.46 -22.76 12.00
N PRO A 307 -25.85 -23.88 11.57
CA PRO A 307 -24.51 -23.89 11.02
C PRO A 307 -24.39 -23.10 9.70
N GLU A 308 -25.37 -23.23 8.80
CA GLU A 308 -25.38 -22.49 7.54
C GLU A 308 -25.51 -20.99 7.79
N TYR A 309 -26.40 -20.58 8.69
CA TYR A 309 -26.57 -19.18 9.05
C TYR A 309 -25.29 -18.57 9.65
N LEU A 310 -24.64 -19.26 10.59
CA LEU A 310 -23.40 -18.79 11.20
C LEU A 310 -22.25 -18.72 10.18
N ASN A 311 -22.19 -19.65 9.23
CA ASN A 311 -21.18 -19.64 8.18
C ASN A 311 -21.39 -18.47 7.20
N ASP A 312 -22.65 -18.18 6.83
CA ASP A 312 -22.99 -17.01 6.00
C ASP A 312 -22.61 -15.70 6.69
N VAL A 313 -22.94 -15.55 7.97
CA VAL A 313 -22.61 -14.36 8.78
C VAL A 313 -21.09 -14.20 8.91
N LYS A 314 -20.37 -15.30 9.17
CA LYS A 314 -18.91 -15.28 9.27
C LYS A 314 -18.27 -14.90 7.94
N SER A 315 -18.70 -15.53 6.83
CA SER A 315 -18.19 -15.21 5.50
C SER A 315 -18.44 -13.75 5.13
N ALA A 316 -19.63 -13.21 5.42
CA ALA A 316 -19.94 -11.80 5.17
C ALA A 316 -19.11 -10.84 6.03
N THR A 317 -18.82 -11.22 7.28
CA THR A 317 -17.99 -10.43 8.21
C THR A 317 -16.52 -10.43 7.77
N ASP A 318 -15.97 -11.59 7.43
CA ASP A 318 -14.59 -11.75 6.96
C ASP A 318 -14.37 -10.99 5.64
N GLU A 319 -15.33 -11.04 4.72
CA GLU A 319 -15.27 -10.30 3.46
C GLU A 319 -15.38 -8.78 3.68
N LEU A 320 -16.22 -8.32 4.62
CA LEU A 320 -16.28 -6.90 5.01
C LEU A 320 -15.02 -6.42 5.72
N ALA A 321 -14.37 -7.27 6.52
CA ALA A 321 -13.09 -6.96 7.14
C ALA A 321 -12.01 -6.77 6.05
N LEU A 322 -11.93 -7.68 5.08
CA LEU A 322 -11.01 -7.58 3.95
C LEU A 322 -11.28 -6.34 3.08
N ILE A 323 -12.55 -5.99 2.86
CA ILE A 323 -12.94 -4.75 2.18
C ILE A 323 -12.48 -3.51 2.95
N ASN A 324 -12.73 -3.46 4.25
CA ASN A 324 -12.31 -2.34 5.10
C ASN A 324 -10.77 -2.20 5.13
N HIS A 325 -10.04 -3.31 5.02
CA HIS A 325 -8.59 -3.31 4.87
C HIS A 325 -8.10 -2.85 3.50
N LEU A 326 -8.94 -2.73 2.47
CA LEU A 326 -8.57 -2.19 1.14
C LEU A 326 -9.12 -0.79 0.85
N THR A 327 -10.17 -0.37 1.54
CA THR A 327 -10.78 0.97 1.40
C THR A 327 -10.33 1.97 2.48
N GLY A 328 -9.42 1.56 3.37
CA GLY A 328 -8.97 2.34 4.54
C GLY A 328 -7.60 2.98 4.41
#